data_AF-A0A1V9R212-F1
#
_entry.id   AF-A0A1V9R212-F1
#
_cell.length_a   1.000
_cell.length_b   1.000
_cell.length_c   1.000
_cell.angle_alpha   90.00
_cell.angle_beta   90.00
_cell.angle_gamma   90.00
#
_symmetry.space_group_name_H-M   'P 1'
#
loop_
_entity.id
_entity.type
_entity.pdbx_description
1 polymer ?
#
loop_
_entity_poly.entity_id
_entity_poly.type
_entity_poly.pdbx_seq_one_letter_code
_entity_poly.pdbx_strand_id
1 'polypeptide(L)' 'MRINFENSESKEIYKVGNIIKSTGRFLYLVVENCEGGYSVVNLTDDTVSKSYETLGELANAWGDIDDEVVNAQIVVS' A
#
# COMPACT_ATOMS: atom_id res chain seq x y z
N MET A 1 -15.06 8.74 -4.07
CA MET A 1 -13.98 9.61 -4.57
C MET A 1 -13.64 9.16 -5.98
N ARG A 2 -13.45 10.06 -6.95
CA ARG A 2 -13.12 9.71 -8.34
C ARG A 2 -11.82 10.42 -8.71
N ILE A 3 -10.84 9.66 -9.17
CA ILE A 3 -9.49 10.14 -9.49
C ILE A 3 -9.10 9.47 -10.81
N ASN A 4 -8.67 10.28 -11.79
CA ASN A 4 -8.14 9.83 -13.09
C ASN A 4 -6.65 10.18 -13.12
N PHE A 5 -5.78 9.28 -13.58
CA PHE A 5 -4.43 9.64 -14.01
C PHE A 5 -3.96 8.79 -15.18
N GLU A 6 -3.04 9.35 -15.97
CA GLU A 6 -2.35 8.72 -17.10
C GLU A 6 -0.90 8.37 -16.68
N ASN A 7 -0.63 7.08 -16.50
CA ASN A 7 0.61 6.37 -16.85
C ASN A 7 1.95 6.73 -16.14
N SER A 8 1.92 6.97 -14.82
CA SER A 8 3.07 6.84 -13.90
C SER A 8 2.69 6.19 -12.55
N GLU A 9 1.67 5.32 -12.59
CA GLU A 9 0.64 5.16 -11.56
C GLU A 9 1.05 4.42 -10.28
N SER A 10 2.02 3.49 -10.34
CA SER A 10 2.31 2.62 -9.18
C SER A 10 2.85 3.40 -7.97
N LYS A 11 3.64 4.45 -8.16
CA LYS A 11 4.17 5.22 -7.01
C LYS A 11 3.14 6.13 -6.36
N GLU A 12 2.12 6.54 -7.10
CA GLU A 12 1.14 7.51 -6.61
C GLU A 12 0.04 6.88 -5.74
N ILE A 13 -0.10 5.55 -5.82
CA ILE A 13 -1.10 4.80 -5.04
C ILE A 13 -0.59 4.36 -3.67
N TYR A 14 0.73 4.28 -3.44
CA TYR A 14 1.30 3.96 -2.13
C TYR A 14 1.26 5.16 -1.19
N LYS A 15 0.08 5.41 -0.61
CA LYS A 15 -0.20 6.48 0.36
C LYS A 15 -0.76 5.88 1.64
N VAL A 16 -0.41 6.45 2.78
CA VAL A 16 -0.91 6.01 4.09
C VAL A 16 -2.43 5.88 4.08
N GLY A 17 -2.93 4.75 4.54
CA GLY A 17 -4.36 4.42 4.59
C GLY A 17 -4.91 3.79 3.30
N ASN A 18 -4.17 3.81 2.19
CA ASN A 18 -4.59 3.07 1.00
C ASN A 18 -4.40 1.57 1.21
N ILE A 19 -5.36 0.80 0.71
CA ILE A 19 -5.25 -0.65 0.58
C ILE A 19 -4.97 -0.96 -0.88
N ILE A 20 -3.87 -1.66 -1.12
CA ILE A 20 -3.37 -2.01 -2.43
C ILE A 20 -3.61 -3.48 -2.66
N LYS A 21 -4.32 -3.81 -3.74
CA LYS A 21 -4.41 -5.17 -4.24
C LYS A 21 -3.30 -5.37 -5.24
N SER A 22 -2.36 -6.24 -4.89
CA SER A 22 -1.25 -6.60 -5.74
C SER A 22 -1.51 -7.91 -6.49
N THR A 23 -0.66 -8.19 -7.47
CA THR A 23 -0.71 -9.43 -8.23
C THR A 23 -0.61 -10.64 -7.29
N GLY A 24 -1.36 -11.71 -7.58
CA GLY A 24 -1.38 -12.91 -6.72
C GLY A 24 -2.36 -12.91 -5.54
N ARG A 25 -3.29 -11.95 -5.46
CA ARG A 25 -4.34 -11.81 -4.43
C ARG A 25 -3.86 -11.27 -3.08
N PHE A 26 -2.67 -10.67 -3.02
CA PHE A 26 -2.20 -10.01 -1.82
C PHE A 26 -2.89 -8.66 -1.63
N LEU A 27 -3.26 -8.36 -0.38
CA LEU A 27 -3.78 -7.06 0.03
C LEU A 27 -2.77 -6.40 0.98
N TYR A 28 -2.35 -5.20 0.66
CA TYR A 28 -1.39 -4.43 1.45
C TYR A 28 -2.04 -3.15 1.98
N LEU A 29 -1.96 -2.89 3.28
CA LEU A 29 -2.29 -1.59 3.86
C LEU A 29 -1.01 -0.78 4.05
N VAL A 30 -0.96 0.42 3.47
CA VAL A 30 0.16 1.34 3.70
C VAL A 30 -0.04 2.06 5.04
N VAL A 31 0.96 2.00 5.91
CA VAL A 31 0.92 2.59 7.26
C VAL A 31 2.11 3.50 7.51
N GLU A 32 1.90 4.48 8.39
CA GLU A 32 2.97 5.26 9.02
C GLU A 32 3.31 4.63 10.37
N ASN A 33 4.59 4.43 10.65
CA ASN A 33 5.06 3.83 11.89
C ASN A 33 5.16 4.88 13.01
N CYS A 34 4.90 4.48 14.26
CA CYS A 34 4.95 5.41 15.41
C CYS A 34 6.33 6.05 15.64
N GLU A 35 7.41 5.36 15.26
CA GLU A 35 8.79 5.85 15.34
C GLU A 35 9.22 6.66 14.10
N GLY A 36 8.29 6.86 13.15
CA GLY A 36 8.54 7.45 11.85
C GLY A 36 8.81 6.43 10.75
N GLY A 37 8.69 6.89 9.50
CA GLY A 37 8.79 6.05 8.32
C GLY A 37 7.50 5.29 8.01
N TYR A 38 7.58 4.45 6.98
CA TYR A 38 6.41 3.85 6.33
C TYR A 38 6.61 2.36 6.11
N SER A 39 5.53 1.59 6.24
CA SER A 39 5.53 0.14 6.00
C SER A 39 4.28 -0.28 5.26
N VAL A 40 4.29 -1.51 4.73
CA VAL A 40 3.08 -2.20 4.28
C VAL A 40 2.75 -3.33 5.24
N VAL A 41 1.47 -3.42 5.60
CA VAL A 41 0.91 -4.57 6.32
C VAL A 41 0.25 -5.48 5.29
N ASN A 42 0.69 -6.72 5.20
CA ASN A 42 0.04 -7.72 4.37
C ASN A 42 -1.19 -8.28 5.11
N LEU A 43 -2.37 -7.87 4.65
CA LEU A 43 -3.67 -8.28 5.20
C LEU A 43 -4.04 -9.73 4.84
N THR A 44 -3.21 -10.41 4.05
CA THR A 44 -3.43 -11.79 3.61
C THR A 44 -2.78 -12.80 4.56
N ASP A 45 -1.66 -12.44 5.18
CA ASP A 45 -0.85 -13.32 6.03
C ASP A 45 -0.37 -12.68 7.35
N ASP A 46 -0.92 -11.52 7.69
CA ASP A 46 -0.64 -10.77 8.92
C ASP A 46 0.84 -10.38 9.14
N THR A 47 1.62 -10.27 8.06
CA THR A 47 3.01 -9.81 8.13
C THR A 47 3.15 -8.31 7.90
N VAL A 48 4.25 -7.75 8.40
CA VAL A 48 4.62 -6.34 8.20
C VAL A 48 5.97 -6.27 7.53
N SER A 49 6.11 -5.40 6.52
CA SER A 49 7.40 -5.14 5.90
C SER A 49 8.37 -4.45 6.86
N LYS A 50 9.63 -4.34 6.44
CA LYS A 50 10.54 -3.35 7.06
C LYS A 50 9.98 -1.92 6.93
N SER A 51 10.53 -0.99 7.72
CA SER A 51 10.25 0.45 7.59
C SER A 51 11.12 1.08 6.50
N TYR A 52 10.56 2.07 5.81
CA TYR A 52 11.20 2.92 4.80
C TYR A 52 11.11 4.39 5.23
N GLU A 53 12.11 5.21 4.92
CA GLU A 53 12.15 6.59 5.40
C GLU A 53 11.10 7.46 4.69
N THR A 54 10.80 7.15 3.43
CA THR A 54 9.83 7.90 2.63
C THR A 54 8.84 6.99 1.92
N LEU A 55 7.64 7.51 1.61
CA LEU A 55 6.68 6.81 0.74
C LEU A 55 7.26 6.51 -0.64
N GLY A 56 8.16 7.36 -1.15
CA GLY A 56 8.83 7.13 -2.42
C GLY A 56 9.74 5.90 -2.38
N GLU A 57 10.48 5.68 -1.30
CA GLU A 57 11.29 4.48 -1.10
C GLU A 57 10.44 3.22 -0.95
N LEU A 58 9.35 3.31 -0.19
CA LEU A 58 8.40 2.22 -0.04
C LEU A 58 7.79 1.83 -1.39
N ALA A 59 7.30 2.81 -2.14
CA ALA A 59 6.72 2.61 -3.46
C ALA A 59 7.75 2.07 -4.48
N ASN A 60 9.01 2.48 -4.39
CA ASN A 60 10.07 1.90 -5.22
C ASN A 60 10.34 0.43 -4.90
N ALA A 61 10.12 0.01 -3.65
CA ALA A 61 10.39 -1.36 -3.22
C ALA A 61 9.20 -2.31 -3.40
N TRP A 62 7.98 -1.80 -3.32
CA TRP A 62 6.75 -2.60 -3.35
C TRP A 62 5.88 -2.36 -4.58
N GLY A 63 5.98 -1.20 -5.21
CA GLY A 63 5.07 -0.79 -6.26
C GLY A 63 5.21 -1.57 -7.55
N ASP A 64 4.10 -2.17 -7.98
CA ASP A 64 3.95 -2.85 -9.27
C ASP A 64 2.99 -2.06 -10.17
N ILE A 65 3.14 -2.19 -11.49
CA ILE A 65 2.27 -1.52 -12.47
C ILE A 65 0.83 -2.07 -12.43
N ASP A 66 0.66 -3.31 -12.00
CA ASP A 66 -0.64 -3.98 -11.88
C ASP A 66 -1.30 -3.78 -10.51
N ASP A 67 -0.69 -2.98 -9.62
CA ASP A 67 -1.24 -2.67 -8.31
C ASP A 67 -2.47 -1.75 -8.41
N GLU A 68 -3.53 -2.08 -7.68
CA GLU A 68 -4.78 -1.32 -7.67
C GLU A 68 -5.15 -0.85 -6.26
N VAL A 69 -5.62 0.39 -6.11
CA VAL A 69 -6.24 0.83 -4.85
C VAL A 69 -7.64 0.21 -4.74
N VAL A 70 -7.91 -0.45 -3.63
CA VAL A 70 -9.21 -1.05 -3.34
C VAL A 70 -9.82 -0.47 -2.07
N ASN A 71 -11.16 -0.42 -2.05
CA ASN A 71 -11.90 -0.14 -0.83
C ASN A 71 -12.07 -1.44 -0.06
N ALA A 72 -11.67 -1.47 1.20
CA ALA A 72 -11.98 -2.59 2.10
C ALA A 72 -12.61 -2.08 3.40
N GLN A 73 -13.37 -2.94 4.06
CA GLN A 73 -13.95 -2.70 5.37
C GLN A 73 -13.32 -3.66 6.36
N ILE A 74 -12.82 -3.12 7.48
CA ILE A 74 -12.37 -3.93 8.61
C ILE A 74 -13.60 -4.32 9.41
N VAL A 75 -13.81 -5.62 9.57
CA VAL A 75 -14.86 -6.19 10.41
C VAL A 75 -14.17 -6.87 11.59
N VAL A 76 -14.48 -6.41 12.80
CA VAL A 76 -14.00 -7.03 14.05
C VAL A 76 -15.17 -7.80 14.63
N SER A 77 -14.99 -9.10 14.85
CA SER A 77 -16.00 -10.02 15.40
C SER A 77 -15.70 -10.40 16.84
#